data_AF-A0A1V5NE16-F1
#
_entry.id   AF-A0A1V5NE16-F1
#
_cell.length_a   1.000
_cell.length_b   1.000
_cell.length_c   1.000
_cell.angle_alpha   90.00
_cell.angle_beta   90.00
_cell.angle_gamma   90.00
#
_symmetry.space_group_name_H-M   'P 1'
#
loop_
_entity.id
_entity.type
_entity.pdbx_description
1 polymer ?
#
loop_
_entity_poly.entity_id
_entity_poly.type
_entity_poly.pdbx_seq_one_letter_code
_entity_poly.pdbx_strand_id
1 'polypeptide(L)'
;MINKVFDRMDLWRHLPNYQLERRADLFFSLYLPEVLKSKLGIEINPVIIPEFPVRIGTIYPNIPIDKSYKIDYVCFSQDTKKVLFVELKTESMSRREAQDKYLSASCKVGFASLVEGLIKIFKVTSSKRKYFNLLNLLLQAGFIEIPEQMFLKIQKNNLHGINALADRIKILDCPNESEIVYVQPVGTGTDIISFDEFKTIINQYDDPVSKRFAQSLSEWGRTKA
;
A
#
# COMPACT_ATOMS: atom_id res chain seq x y z
N MET A 1 -4.50 26.20 7.69
CA MET A 1 -3.28 25.39 7.53
C MET A 1 -3.39 24.43 6.35
N ILE A 2 -4.49 23.68 6.24
CA ILE A 2 -4.68 22.67 5.19
C ILE A 2 -4.55 23.21 3.75
N ASN A 3 -5.13 24.39 3.46
CA ASN A 3 -4.98 25.03 2.15
C ASN A 3 -3.51 25.21 1.75
N LYS A 4 -2.68 25.74 2.67
CA LYS A 4 -1.24 25.94 2.40
C LYS A 4 -0.49 24.64 2.09
N VAL A 5 -0.95 23.50 2.61
CA VAL A 5 -0.35 22.19 2.31
C VAL A 5 -0.69 21.78 0.89
N PHE A 6 -1.97 21.86 0.51
CA PHE A 6 -2.39 21.52 -0.85
C PHE A 6 -1.89 22.52 -1.89
N ASP A 7 -1.92 23.82 -1.62
CA ASP A 7 -1.39 24.85 -2.54
C ASP A 7 0.08 24.60 -2.86
N ARG A 8 0.86 24.09 -1.88
CA ARG A 8 2.25 23.66 -2.12
C ARG A 8 2.33 22.40 -2.96
N MET A 9 1.48 21.40 -2.74
CA MET A 9 1.47 20.19 -3.58
C MET A 9 1.06 20.50 -5.02
N ASP A 10 0.06 21.36 -5.21
CA ASP A 10 -0.42 21.84 -6.52
C ASP A 10 0.67 22.60 -7.26
N LEU A 11 1.43 23.45 -6.57
CA LEU A 11 2.56 24.14 -7.18
C LEU A 11 3.75 23.21 -7.44
N TRP A 12 4.14 22.42 -6.43
CA TRP A 12 5.40 21.66 -6.45
C TRP A 12 5.36 20.45 -7.37
N ARG A 13 4.18 19.91 -7.71
CA ARG A 13 4.06 18.85 -8.73
C ARG A 13 4.64 19.24 -10.09
N HIS A 14 4.76 20.53 -10.39
CA HIS A 14 5.37 21.03 -11.63
C HIS A 14 6.89 21.21 -11.54
N LEU A 15 7.50 20.97 -10.38
CA LEU A 15 8.94 21.09 -10.21
C LEU A 15 9.65 19.81 -10.65
N PRO A 16 10.82 19.90 -11.30
CA PRO A 16 11.60 18.73 -11.67
C PRO A 16 11.88 17.81 -10.48
N ASN A 17 11.73 16.50 -10.68
CA ASN A 17 11.95 15.44 -9.68
C ASN A 17 11.00 15.44 -8.47
N TYR A 18 10.05 16.38 -8.37
CA TYR A 18 9.04 16.32 -7.33
C TYR A 18 8.11 15.13 -7.59
N GLN A 19 7.80 14.36 -6.55
CA GLN A 19 6.96 13.17 -6.67
C GLN A 19 5.70 13.37 -5.83
N LEU A 20 4.65 13.85 -6.48
CA LEU A 20 3.37 14.13 -5.82
C LEU A 20 2.77 12.86 -5.19
N GLU A 21 2.86 11.70 -5.87
CA GLU A 21 2.43 10.39 -5.35
C GLU A 21 2.87 10.18 -3.90
N ARG A 22 4.16 10.39 -3.60
CA ARG A 22 4.76 10.19 -2.26
C ARG A 22 4.45 11.27 -1.21
N ARG A 23 3.66 12.27 -1.57
CA ARG A 23 3.30 13.41 -0.71
C ARG A 23 1.80 13.47 -0.49
N ALA A 24 1.05 13.05 -1.51
CA ALA A 24 -0.39 12.92 -1.49
C ALA A 24 -0.86 11.57 -0.92
N ASP A 25 0.03 10.57 -0.81
CA ASP A 25 -0.28 9.20 -0.40
C ASP A 25 -1.13 9.12 0.88
N LEU A 26 -0.81 9.91 1.90
CA LEU A 26 -1.57 9.92 3.14
C LEU A 26 -3.02 10.38 2.90
N PHE A 27 -3.24 11.39 2.06
CA PHE A 27 -4.59 11.89 1.77
C PHE A 27 -5.42 10.88 0.99
N PHE A 28 -4.82 10.14 0.06
CA PHE A 28 -5.50 9.03 -0.60
C PHE A 28 -5.90 7.95 0.41
N SER A 29 -5.01 7.59 1.34
CA SER A 29 -5.27 6.53 2.31
C SER A 29 -6.47 6.80 3.23
N LEU A 30 -6.80 8.08 3.49
CA LEU A 30 -7.91 8.46 4.37
C LEU A 30 -9.29 8.03 3.84
N TYR A 31 -9.44 7.95 2.51
CA TYR A 31 -10.73 7.66 1.86
C TYR A 31 -10.69 6.37 1.03
N LEU A 32 -9.53 5.71 1.00
CA LEU A 32 -9.30 4.56 0.15
C LEU A 32 -10.27 3.40 0.46
N PRO A 33 -10.63 3.06 1.72
CA PRO A 33 -11.60 2.02 2.00
C PRO A 33 -12.98 2.27 1.37
N GLU A 34 -13.52 3.48 1.52
CA GLU A 34 -14.83 3.85 1.00
C GLU A 34 -14.83 3.93 -0.52
N VAL A 35 -13.74 4.41 -1.11
CA VAL A 35 -13.57 4.44 -2.57
C VAL A 35 -13.50 3.03 -3.14
N LEU A 36 -12.69 2.14 -2.55
CA LEU A 36 -12.61 0.74 -2.97
C LEU A 36 -13.95 0.02 -2.78
N LYS A 37 -14.65 0.26 -1.68
CA LYS A 37 -16.00 -0.25 -1.45
C LYS A 37 -16.97 0.19 -2.52
N SER A 38 -17.00 1.49 -2.84
CA SER A 38 -17.87 2.01 -3.89
C SER A 38 -17.53 1.42 -5.26
N LYS A 39 -16.25 1.15 -5.54
CA LYS A 39 -15.80 0.64 -6.83
C LYS A 39 -16.08 -0.85 -7.01
N LEU A 40 -15.81 -1.65 -5.97
CA LEU A 40 -15.78 -3.12 -6.05
C LEU A 40 -17.02 -3.77 -5.40
N GLY A 41 -17.82 -3.02 -4.66
CA GLY A 41 -19.00 -3.54 -3.96
C GLY A 41 -18.68 -4.44 -2.77
N ILE A 42 -17.46 -4.36 -2.22
CA ILE A 42 -17.01 -5.15 -1.06
C ILE A 42 -16.68 -4.25 0.12
N GLU A 43 -16.98 -4.71 1.35
CA GLU A 43 -16.50 -4.05 2.56
C GLU A 43 -14.98 -4.22 2.68
N ILE A 44 -14.29 -3.17 3.10
CA ILE A 44 -12.83 -3.13 3.19
C ILE A 44 -12.41 -3.13 4.66
N ASN A 45 -11.45 -3.99 4.99
CA ASN A 45 -10.83 -4.03 6.31
C ASN A 45 -10.18 -2.66 6.62
N PRO A 46 -10.36 -2.09 7.82
CA PRO A 46 -9.77 -0.80 8.17
C PRO A 46 -8.24 -0.78 8.19
N VAL A 47 -7.58 -1.95 8.26
CA VAL A 47 -6.12 -2.05 8.18
C VAL A 47 -5.68 -1.86 6.73
N ILE A 48 -4.99 -0.75 6.48
CA ILE A 48 -4.31 -0.44 5.22
C ILE A 48 -2.81 -0.50 5.46
N ILE A 49 -2.07 -1.14 4.55
CA ILE A 49 -0.62 -1.23 4.64
C ILE A 49 0.01 -0.43 3.50
N PRO A 50 0.55 0.77 3.77
CA PRO A 50 1.23 1.57 2.76
C PRO A 50 2.65 1.03 2.48
N GLU A 51 3.13 1.26 1.27
CA GLU A 51 4.48 0.92 0.80
C GLU A 51 4.89 -0.54 1.11
N PHE A 52 3.99 -1.51 0.87
CA PHE A 52 4.23 -2.91 1.19
C PHE A 52 5.41 -3.47 0.39
N PRO A 53 6.49 -3.92 1.05
CA PRO A 53 7.68 -4.39 0.37
C PRO A 53 7.51 -5.85 -0.07
N VAL A 54 7.69 -6.08 -1.36
CA VAL A 54 7.72 -7.42 -1.96
C VAL A 54 9.15 -7.78 -2.32
N ARG A 55 9.64 -8.89 -1.77
CA ARG A 55 10.95 -9.46 -2.13
C ARG A 55 10.90 -9.99 -3.57
N ILE A 56 11.79 -9.51 -4.45
CA ILE A 56 11.80 -9.94 -5.85
C ILE A 56 12.08 -11.45 -5.96
N GLY A 57 12.99 -12.00 -5.16
CA GLY A 57 13.22 -13.44 -5.11
C GLY A 57 12.07 -14.28 -4.56
N THR A 58 10.96 -13.67 -4.10
CA THR A 58 9.70 -14.38 -3.80
C THR A 58 8.86 -14.54 -5.05
N ILE A 59 8.76 -13.49 -5.88
CA ILE A 59 7.97 -13.51 -7.12
C ILE A 59 8.73 -14.06 -8.34
N TYR A 60 10.07 -14.07 -8.28
CA TYR A 60 10.96 -14.69 -9.26
C TYR A 60 12.03 -15.52 -8.54
N PRO A 61 11.69 -16.74 -8.07
CA PRO A 61 12.57 -17.55 -7.23
C PRO A 61 13.88 -17.96 -7.93
N ASN A 62 13.88 -18.02 -9.27
CA ASN A 62 15.03 -18.40 -10.07
C ASN A 62 16.03 -17.25 -10.28
N ILE A 63 15.74 -16.04 -9.79
CA ILE A 63 16.61 -14.89 -9.90
C ILE A 63 17.24 -14.65 -8.52
N PRO A 64 18.57 -14.85 -8.35
CA PRO A 64 19.25 -14.65 -7.07
C PRO A 64 19.46 -13.15 -6.82
N ILE A 65 18.38 -12.47 -6.46
CA ILE A 65 18.37 -11.02 -6.25
C ILE A 65 17.81 -10.63 -4.89
N ASP A 66 18.63 -9.90 -4.14
CA ASP A 66 18.28 -9.33 -2.84
C ASP A 66 17.75 -7.91 -2.98
N LYS A 67 16.73 -7.76 -3.81
CA LYS A 67 15.99 -6.50 -3.97
C LYS A 67 14.54 -6.71 -3.63
N SER A 68 13.89 -5.62 -3.25
CA SER A 68 12.45 -5.53 -3.09
C SER A 68 11.90 -4.42 -3.97
N TYR A 69 10.66 -4.57 -4.41
CA TYR A 69 9.85 -3.45 -4.88
C TYR A 69 8.73 -3.18 -3.87
N LYS A 70 7.98 -2.09 -4.05
CA LYS A 70 6.90 -1.70 -3.15
C LYS A 70 5.59 -1.64 -3.92
N ILE A 71 4.52 -2.11 -3.29
CA ILE A 71 3.14 -1.84 -3.69
C ILE A 71 2.67 -0.65 -2.85
N ASP A 72 2.04 0.36 -3.47
CA ASP A 72 1.71 1.60 -2.76
C ASP A 72 0.75 1.38 -1.59
N TYR A 73 -0.29 0.55 -1.78
CA TYR A 73 -1.11 0.07 -0.68
C TYR A 73 -1.50 -1.40 -0.84
N VAL A 74 -1.57 -2.09 0.28
CA VAL A 74 -2.26 -3.37 0.40
C VAL A 74 -3.48 -3.17 1.28
N CYS A 75 -4.64 -3.50 0.73
CA CYS A 75 -5.93 -3.50 1.41
C CYS A 75 -6.53 -4.90 1.39
N PHE A 76 -7.51 -5.16 2.25
CA PHE A 76 -8.14 -6.47 2.37
C PHE A 76 -9.65 -6.32 2.37
N SER A 77 -10.37 -7.31 1.82
CA SER A 77 -11.79 -7.42 2.09
C SER A 77 -12.03 -7.63 3.59
N GLN A 78 -13.17 -7.18 4.10
CA GLN A 78 -13.53 -7.31 5.52
C GLN A 78 -13.60 -8.77 5.96
N ASP A 79 -13.97 -9.68 5.06
CA ASP A 79 -14.00 -11.13 5.30
C ASP A 79 -12.63 -11.81 5.14
N THR A 80 -11.58 -11.04 4.84
CA THR A 80 -10.18 -11.47 4.71
C THR A 80 -9.89 -12.49 3.61
N LYS A 81 -10.82 -12.70 2.66
CA LYS A 81 -10.62 -13.65 1.55
C LYS A 81 -9.91 -13.05 0.34
N LYS A 82 -10.02 -11.74 0.14
CA LYS A 82 -9.42 -11.02 -0.98
C LYS A 82 -8.40 -9.99 -0.50
N VAL A 83 -7.24 -9.96 -1.16
CA VAL A 83 -6.26 -8.88 -1.05
C VAL A 83 -6.32 -7.97 -2.28
N LEU A 84 -6.24 -6.67 -2.05
CA LEU A 84 -6.20 -5.65 -3.09
C LEU A 84 -4.81 -5.01 -3.09
N PHE A 85 -4.13 -5.10 -4.23
CA PHE A 85 -2.86 -4.41 -4.47
C PHE A 85 -3.15 -3.10 -5.20
N VAL A 86 -3.13 -2.00 -4.46
CA VAL A 86 -3.45 -0.68 -4.98
C VAL A 86 -2.16 0.05 -5.39
N GLU A 87 -2.09 0.49 -6.64
CA GLU A 87 -1.01 1.31 -7.17
C GLU A 87 -1.53 2.74 -7.42
N LEU A 88 -0.85 3.74 -6.85
CA LEU A 88 -1.22 5.15 -6.96
C LEU A 88 -0.37 5.84 -8.02
N LYS A 89 -1.04 6.39 -9.03
CA LYS A 89 -0.46 7.25 -10.06
C LYS A 89 -1.06 8.64 -9.96
N THR A 90 -0.24 9.69 -9.85
CA THR A 90 -0.75 11.08 -9.87
C THR A 90 -0.56 11.81 -11.19
N GLU A 91 0.04 11.12 -12.17
CA GLU A 91 0.34 11.63 -13.50
C GLU A 91 0.04 10.54 -14.55
N SER A 92 -0.49 10.94 -15.70
CA SER A 92 -0.95 9.99 -16.72
C SER A 92 0.16 9.14 -17.36
N MET A 93 1.43 9.56 -17.23
CA MET A 93 2.59 8.88 -17.82
C MET A 93 3.39 8.03 -16.81
N SER A 94 2.97 7.94 -15.55
CA SER A 94 3.76 7.26 -14.50
C SER A 94 3.60 5.73 -14.46
N ARG A 95 2.74 5.14 -15.30
CA ARG A 95 2.59 3.68 -15.42
C ARG A 95 3.69 3.10 -16.31
N ARG A 96 4.42 2.11 -15.78
CA ARG A 96 5.50 1.40 -16.49
C ARG A 96 5.17 -0.09 -16.56
N GLU A 97 5.32 -0.70 -17.73
CA GLU A 97 5.04 -2.14 -17.94
C GLU A 97 5.77 -3.07 -16.96
N ALA A 98 6.98 -2.70 -16.53
CA ALA A 98 7.75 -3.49 -15.57
C ALA A 98 7.07 -3.58 -14.18
N GLN A 99 6.38 -2.52 -13.74
CA GLN A 99 5.63 -2.54 -12.48
C GLN A 99 4.42 -3.47 -12.58
N ASP A 100 3.71 -3.43 -13.71
CA ASP A 100 2.56 -4.31 -13.96
C ASP A 100 2.97 -5.79 -13.93
N LYS A 101 4.16 -6.11 -14.47
CA LYS A 101 4.72 -7.48 -14.39
C LYS A 101 4.98 -7.91 -12.95
N TYR A 102 5.46 -7.02 -12.09
CA TYR A 102 5.70 -7.32 -10.69
C TYR A 102 4.41 -7.49 -9.89
N LEU A 103 3.42 -6.60 -10.08
CA LEU A 103 2.10 -6.72 -9.47
C LEU A 103 1.42 -8.03 -9.89
N SER A 104 1.45 -8.34 -11.19
CA SER A 104 0.90 -9.60 -11.72
C SER A 104 1.61 -10.83 -11.13
N ALA A 105 2.94 -10.78 -10.98
CA ALA A 105 3.70 -11.87 -10.37
C ALA A 105 3.38 -12.01 -8.86
N SER A 106 3.14 -10.91 -8.16
CA SER A 106 2.68 -10.92 -6.77
C SER A 106 1.30 -11.55 -6.60
N CYS A 107 0.35 -11.26 -7.49
CA CYS A 107 -0.93 -11.95 -7.52
C CYS A 107 -0.75 -13.46 -7.72
N LYS A 108 0.11 -13.86 -8.66
CA LYS A 108 0.34 -15.27 -9.01
C LYS A 108 0.93 -16.10 -7.85
N VAL A 109 1.84 -15.53 -7.06
CA VAL A 109 2.41 -16.26 -5.91
C VAL A 109 1.48 -16.28 -4.69
N GLY A 110 0.50 -15.39 -4.64
CA GLY A 110 -0.46 -15.28 -3.55
C GLY A 110 0.09 -14.59 -2.29
N PHE A 111 -0.81 -14.08 -1.46
CA PHE A 111 -0.45 -13.22 -0.34
C PHE A 111 0.39 -13.91 0.74
N ALA A 112 0.09 -15.18 1.04
CA ALA A 112 0.87 -15.97 2.02
C ALA A 112 2.37 -16.00 1.67
N SER A 113 2.71 -16.27 0.40
CA SER A 113 4.11 -16.26 -0.05
C SER A 113 4.75 -14.87 0.03
N LEU A 114 3.98 -13.80 -0.17
CA LEU A 114 4.47 -12.43 0.05
C LEU A 114 4.79 -12.18 1.52
N VAL A 115 3.95 -12.65 2.46
CA VAL A 115 4.20 -12.57 3.90
C VAL A 115 5.45 -13.37 4.29
N GLU A 116 5.67 -14.57 3.75
CA GLU A 116 6.93 -15.30 3.93
C GLU A 116 8.14 -14.50 3.42
N GLY A 117 7.99 -13.89 2.24
CA GLY A 117 8.98 -13.00 1.66
C GLY A 117 9.32 -11.84 2.58
N LEU A 118 8.31 -11.23 3.20
CA LEU A 118 8.46 -10.15 4.17
C LEU A 118 9.22 -10.62 5.43
N ILE A 119 8.92 -11.79 5.97
CA ILE A 119 9.64 -12.37 7.11
C ILE A 119 11.12 -12.58 6.74
N LYS A 120 11.42 -13.03 5.51
CA LYS A 120 12.80 -13.14 5.00
C LYS A 120 13.49 -11.77 4.95
N ILE A 121 12.80 -10.72 4.48
CA ILE A 121 13.34 -9.35 4.52
C ILE A 121 13.59 -8.92 5.97
N PHE A 122 12.63 -9.14 6.87
CA PHE A 122 12.78 -8.81 8.29
C PHE A 122 14.03 -9.44 8.88
N LYS A 123 14.37 -10.70 8.54
CA LYS A 123 15.54 -11.41 9.06
C LYS A 123 16.88 -10.78 8.65
N VAL A 124 16.96 -10.16 7.48
CA VAL A 124 18.24 -9.61 6.95
C VAL A 124 18.36 -8.09 7.05
N THR A 125 17.24 -7.36 7.15
CA THR A 125 17.26 -5.89 7.21
C THR A 125 17.90 -5.34 8.48
N SER A 126 18.60 -4.21 8.38
CA SER A 126 19.02 -3.40 9.53
C SER A 126 17.85 -2.62 10.16
N SER A 127 16.77 -2.38 9.40
CA SER A 127 15.61 -1.59 9.84
C SER A 127 14.57 -2.43 10.61
N LYS A 128 15.01 -3.27 11.54
CA LYS A 128 14.17 -4.25 12.26
C LYS A 128 12.90 -3.63 12.85
N ARG A 129 13.00 -2.46 13.48
CA ARG A 129 11.86 -1.77 14.10
C ARG A 129 10.79 -1.34 13.10
N LYS A 130 11.20 -0.83 11.94
CA LYS A 130 10.25 -0.43 10.88
C LYS A 130 9.50 -1.64 10.34
N TYR A 131 10.22 -2.72 10.05
CA TYR A 131 9.59 -3.96 9.59
C TYR A 131 8.77 -4.64 10.69
N PHE A 132 9.12 -4.48 11.96
CA PHE A 132 8.29 -4.95 13.07
C PHE A 132 6.94 -4.23 13.12
N ASN A 133 6.91 -2.92 12.90
CA ASN A 133 5.64 -2.18 12.80
C ASN A 133 4.78 -2.67 11.62
N LEU A 134 5.41 -2.98 10.49
CA LEU A 134 4.72 -3.59 9.35
C LEU A 134 4.16 -4.99 9.68
N LEU A 135 4.94 -5.83 10.37
CA LEU A 135 4.44 -7.13 10.87
C LEU A 135 3.27 -6.93 11.85
N ASN A 136 3.29 -5.90 12.69
CA ASN A 136 2.15 -5.60 13.58
C ASN A 136 0.88 -5.25 12.81
N LEU A 137 0.97 -4.59 11.64
CA LEU A 137 -0.21 -4.37 10.79
C LEU A 137 -0.77 -5.70 10.27
N LEU A 138 0.08 -6.64 9.88
CA LEU A 138 -0.36 -7.98 9.47
C LEU A 138 -0.98 -8.78 10.63
N LEU A 139 -0.44 -8.64 11.84
CA LEU A 139 -1.03 -9.21 13.06
C LEU A 139 -2.42 -8.61 13.33
N GLN A 140 -2.56 -7.28 13.23
CA GLN A 140 -3.85 -6.59 13.40
C GLN A 140 -4.88 -7.01 12.35
N ALA A 141 -4.42 -7.25 11.11
CA ALA A 141 -5.27 -7.77 10.04
C ALA A 141 -5.58 -9.28 10.18
N GLY A 142 -4.96 -9.99 11.13
CA GLY A 142 -5.24 -11.39 11.43
C GLY A 142 -4.45 -12.41 10.60
N PHE A 143 -3.39 -12.00 9.90
CA PHE A 143 -2.67 -12.87 8.96
C PHE A 143 -1.45 -13.57 9.55
N ILE A 144 -0.96 -13.12 10.71
CA ILE A 144 0.18 -13.74 11.38
C ILE A 144 0.00 -13.77 12.89
N GLU A 145 0.69 -14.70 13.54
CA GLU A 145 0.97 -14.64 14.99
C GLU A 145 2.44 -14.28 15.21
N ILE A 146 2.69 -13.28 16.07
CA ILE A 146 4.05 -12.87 16.44
C ILE A 146 4.34 -13.37 17.87
N PRO A 147 5.48 -14.04 18.11
CA PRO A 147 5.86 -14.46 19.45
C PRO A 147 5.96 -13.28 20.43
N GLU A 148 5.37 -13.41 21.62
CA GLU A 148 5.36 -12.36 22.65
C GLU A 148 6.78 -11.85 23.00
N GLN A 149 7.76 -12.77 23.04
CA GLN A 149 9.15 -12.42 23.35
C GLN A 149 9.75 -11.44 22.33
N MET A 150 9.21 -11.40 21.11
CA MET A 150 9.65 -10.50 20.06
C MET A 150 9.27 -9.05 20.40
N PHE A 151 8.07 -8.81 20.94
CA PHE A 151 7.63 -7.49 21.43
C PHE A 151 8.56 -6.97 22.53
N LEU A 152 8.82 -7.80 23.55
CA LEU A 152 9.68 -7.45 24.68
C LEU A 152 11.09 -7.06 24.21
N LYS A 153 11.65 -7.80 23.25
CA LYS A 153 12.98 -7.52 22.68
C LYS A 153 13.02 -6.20 21.91
N ILE A 154 12.04 -5.94 21.05
CA ILE A 154 11.96 -4.70 20.29
C ILE A 154 11.81 -3.49 21.22
N GLN A 155 10.93 -3.58 22.22
CA GLN A 155 10.69 -2.51 23.20
C GLN A 155 11.95 -2.18 24.01
N LYS A 156 12.68 -3.21 24.47
CA LYS A 156 13.94 -3.05 25.23
C LYS A 156 15.16 -2.74 24.35
N ASN A 157 14.97 -2.55 23.04
CA ASN A 157 16.06 -2.36 22.07
C ASN A 157 17.10 -3.49 22.06
N ASN A 158 16.71 -4.71 22.41
CA ASN A 158 17.58 -5.87 22.42
C ASN A 158 17.28 -6.76 21.21
N LEU A 159 18.05 -6.59 20.14
CA LEU A 159 17.86 -7.34 18.89
C LEU A 159 18.59 -8.69 18.86
N HIS A 160 19.34 -9.05 19.91
CA HIS A 160 20.03 -10.34 19.96
C HIS A 160 19.02 -11.50 19.92
N GLY A 161 19.22 -12.46 19.01
CA GLY A 161 18.33 -13.61 18.83
C GLY A 161 16.99 -13.29 18.15
N ILE A 162 16.74 -12.06 17.68
CA ILE A 162 15.47 -11.68 17.04
C ILE A 162 15.18 -12.51 15.78
N ASN A 163 16.22 -12.94 15.06
CA ASN A 163 16.07 -13.74 13.85
C ASN A 163 15.52 -15.15 14.16
N ALA A 164 15.95 -15.77 15.26
CA ALA A 164 15.43 -17.06 15.70
C ALA A 164 13.97 -16.98 16.17
N LEU A 165 13.54 -15.81 16.66
CA LEU A 165 12.13 -15.55 16.97
C LEU A 165 11.30 -15.29 15.71
N ALA A 166 11.88 -14.64 14.69
CA ALA A 166 11.21 -14.45 13.40
C ALA A 166 10.83 -15.78 12.74
N ASP A 167 11.65 -16.83 12.92
CA ASP A 167 11.36 -18.19 12.44
C ASP A 167 10.16 -18.85 13.15
N ARG A 168 9.69 -18.26 14.25
CA ARG A 168 8.52 -18.73 15.01
C ARG A 168 7.25 -17.90 14.72
N ILE A 169 7.34 -16.91 13.83
CA ILE A 169 6.15 -16.21 13.33
C ILE A 169 5.32 -17.23 12.56
N LYS A 170 4.06 -17.40 12.93
CA LYS A 170 3.14 -18.26 12.19
C LYS A 170 2.38 -17.43 11.18
N ILE A 171 2.27 -17.94 9.97
CA ILE A 171 1.35 -17.41 8.96
C ILE A 171 0.03 -18.13 9.15
N LEU A 172 -1.04 -17.36 9.30
CA LEU A 172 -2.41 -17.84 9.49
C LEU A 172 -3.12 -17.94 8.13
N ASP A 173 -4.45 -18.05 8.16
CA ASP A 173 -5.26 -18.05 6.94
C ASP A 173 -5.12 -16.70 6.23
N CYS A 174 -4.55 -16.73 5.04
CA CYS A 174 -4.28 -15.54 4.22
C CYS A 174 -5.26 -15.51 3.04
N PRO A 175 -5.54 -14.31 2.48
CA PRO A 175 -6.38 -14.17 1.30
C PRO A 175 -5.86 -15.06 0.16
N ASN A 176 -6.77 -15.83 -0.42
CA ASN A 176 -6.49 -16.72 -1.55
C ASN A 176 -6.82 -16.05 -2.90
N GLU A 177 -7.59 -14.97 -2.88
CA GLU A 177 -7.86 -14.13 -4.03
C GLU A 177 -7.03 -12.84 -3.97
N SER A 178 -6.55 -12.39 -5.12
CA SER A 178 -5.85 -11.11 -5.23
C SER A 178 -6.29 -10.35 -6.47
N GLU A 179 -6.37 -9.03 -6.34
CA GLU A 179 -6.79 -8.13 -7.41
C GLU A 179 -5.91 -6.88 -7.40
N ILE A 180 -5.57 -6.38 -8.58
CA ILE A 180 -4.79 -5.15 -8.74
C ILE A 180 -5.78 -4.02 -8.99
N VAL A 181 -5.60 -2.90 -8.30
CA VAL A 181 -6.41 -1.70 -8.50
C VAL A 181 -5.49 -0.50 -8.72
N TYR A 182 -5.78 0.30 -9.74
CA TYR A 182 -5.04 1.52 -10.02
C TYR A 182 -5.84 2.74 -9.60
N VAL A 183 -5.25 3.64 -8.83
CA VAL A 183 -5.78 4.99 -8.61
C VAL A 183 -5.00 5.93 -9.51
N GLN A 184 -5.64 6.57 -10.48
CA GLN A 184 -4.93 7.39 -11.48
C GLN A 184 -5.77 8.58 -11.98
N PRO A 185 -5.16 9.60 -12.62
CA PRO A 185 -5.88 10.82 -12.97
C PRO A 185 -7.06 10.57 -13.91
N VAL A 186 -6.84 9.74 -14.92
CA VAL A 186 -7.82 9.40 -15.96
C VAL A 186 -7.76 7.90 -16.22
N GLY A 187 -8.91 7.29 -16.44
CA GLY A 187 -9.01 5.90 -16.88
C GLY A 187 -10.41 5.37 -16.71
N THR A 188 -10.67 4.23 -17.32
CA THR A 188 -11.95 3.51 -17.28
C THR A 188 -11.64 2.03 -17.19
N GLY A 189 -12.40 1.29 -16.39
CA GLY A 189 -12.13 -0.12 -16.13
C GLY A 189 -12.68 -0.51 -14.77
N THR A 190 -12.82 -1.80 -14.53
CA THR A 190 -13.23 -2.33 -13.22
C THR A 190 -12.12 -2.23 -12.19
N ASP A 191 -10.87 -2.28 -12.65
CA ASP A 191 -9.63 -2.21 -11.88
C ASP A 191 -9.03 -0.79 -11.79
N ILE A 192 -9.70 0.23 -12.33
CA ILE A 192 -9.21 1.61 -12.35
C ILE A 192 -10.18 2.52 -11.62
N ILE A 193 -9.67 3.27 -10.66
CA ILE A 193 -10.33 4.39 -9.99
C ILE A 193 -9.72 5.69 -10.52
N SER A 194 -10.50 6.44 -11.29
CA SER A 194 -10.13 7.78 -11.73
C SER A 194 -10.20 8.80 -10.60
N PHE A 195 -9.53 9.95 -10.75
CA PHE A 195 -9.65 11.04 -9.78
C PHE A 195 -11.06 11.62 -9.69
N ASP A 196 -11.83 11.56 -10.77
CA ASP A 196 -13.24 11.95 -10.75
C ASP A 196 -14.11 10.95 -9.96
N GLU A 197 -13.89 9.64 -10.11
CA GLU A 197 -14.54 8.64 -9.25
C GLU A 197 -14.14 8.81 -7.78
N PHE A 198 -12.86 8.99 -7.50
CA PHE A 198 -12.35 9.20 -6.14
C PHE A 198 -12.98 10.45 -5.50
N LYS A 199 -13.07 11.55 -6.26
CA LYS A 199 -13.68 12.81 -5.84
C LYS A 199 -15.17 12.68 -5.52
N THR A 200 -15.92 11.88 -6.28
CA THR A 200 -17.35 11.62 -6.00
C THR A 200 -17.56 11.10 -4.59
N ILE A 201 -16.63 10.30 -4.08
CA ILE A 201 -16.68 9.77 -2.71
C ILE A 201 -16.23 10.84 -1.70
N ILE A 202 -15.11 11.51 -1.94
CA ILE A 202 -14.62 12.55 -1.01
C ILE A 202 -15.64 13.68 -0.83
N ASN A 203 -16.39 14.04 -1.88
CA ASN A 203 -17.40 15.10 -1.81
C ASN A 203 -18.59 14.78 -0.89
N GLN A 204 -18.71 13.54 -0.40
CA GLN A 204 -19.72 13.16 0.60
C GLN A 204 -19.37 13.65 2.00
N TYR A 205 -18.10 14.04 2.23
CA TYR A 205 -17.60 14.52 3.51
C TYR A 205 -17.59 16.06 3.56
N ASP A 206 -18.05 16.64 4.68
CA ASP A 206 -18.19 18.09 4.82
C ASP A 206 -16.96 18.79 5.42
N ASP A 207 -15.90 18.05 5.74
CA ASP A 207 -14.73 18.58 6.43
C ASP A 207 -13.78 19.36 5.49
N PRO A 208 -12.94 20.26 6.05
CA PRO A 208 -12.03 21.08 5.24
C PRO A 208 -10.97 20.31 4.46
N VAL A 209 -10.54 19.13 4.92
CA VAL A 209 -9.52 18.31 4.23
C VAL A 209 -10.14 17.73 2.96
N SER A 210 -11.30 17.10 3.10
CA SER A 210 -12.04 16.48 1.99
C SER A 210 -12.34 17.48 0.87
N LYS A 211 -12.92 18.63 1.23
CA LYS A 211 -13.22 19.70 0.26
C LYS A 211 -11.98 20.20 -0.47
N ARG A 212 -10.88 20.42 0.26
CA ARG A 212 -9.64 20.93 -0.35
C ARG A 212 -8.95 19.86 -1.21
N PHE A 213 -9.01 18.59 -0.81
CA PHE A 213 -8.44 17.49 -1.58
C PHE A 213 -9.20 17.27 -2.88
N ALA A 214 -10.54 17.30 -2.86
CA ALA A 214 -11.40 17.23 -4.04
C ALA A 214 -11.10 18.32 -5.09
N GLN A 215 -10.77 19.53 -4.62
CA GLN A 215 -10.32 20.63 -5.48
C GLN A 215 -8.98 20.29 -6.15
N SER A 216 -7.98 19.85 -5.38
CA SER A 216 -6.68 19.41 -5.91
C SER A 216 -6.83 18.27 -6.91
N LEU A 217 -7.63 17.23 -6.62
CA LEU A 217 -7.88 16.13 -7.56
C LEU A 217 -8.43 16.62 -8.90
N SER A 218 -9.31 17.63 -8.88
CA SER A 218 -9.87 18.21 -10.11
C SER A 218 -8.81 18.94 -10.94
N GLU A 219 -7.88 19.63 -10.29
CA GLU A 219 -6.76 20.28 -10.97
C GLU A 219 -5.76 19.24 -11.52
N TRP A 220 -5.41 18.27 -10.67
CA TRP A 220 -4.47 17.19 -10.96
C TRP A 220 -4.94 16.27 -12.09
N GLY A 221 -6.26 16.10 -12.24
CA GLY A 221 -6.86 15.34 -13.33
C GLY A 221 -6.78 16.03 -14.69
N ARG A 222 -6.70 17.36 -14.72
CA ARG A 222 -6.73 18.17 -15.96
C ARG A 222 -5.34 18.56 -16.45
N THR A 223 -4.46 18.91 -15.53
CA THR A 223 -3.14 19.45 -15.88
C THR A 223 -2.12 18.33 -15.93
N LYS A 224 -1.56 18.09 -17.12
CA LYS A 224 -0.36 17.25 -17.25
C LYS A 224 0.81 18.04 -16.65
N ALA A 225 1.34 17.53 -15.54
CA ALA A 225 2.59 18.00 -14.96
C ALA A 225 3.78 17.24 -15.59
#